data_AF-J7LHT0-F1
#
_entry.id   AF-J7LHT0-F1
#
_cell.length_a   1.000
_cell.length_b   1.000
_cell.length_c   1.000
_cell.angle_alpha   90.00
_cell.angle_beta   90.00
_cell.angle_gamma   90.00
#
_symmetry.space_group_name_H-M   'P 1'
#
loop_
_entity.id
_entity.type
_entity.pdbx_description
1 polymer ?
#
loop_
_entity_poly.entity_id
_entity_poly.type
_entity_poly.pdbx_seq_one_letter_code
_entity_poly.pdbx_strand_id
1 'polypeptide(L)'
;MAGRSLRVRPPVTRGRDRGLPVRTIHASTTGLDTSAGFGEETLVDGYVDRRHELTDLVCDPDLCRPVVGNVLVFWDGGHITTTYMRTLAPELERRLLTATDR
;
A
#
# COMPACT_ATOMS: atom_id res chain seq x y z
N MET A 1 -31.88 0.32 -19.71
CA MET A 1 -31.01 -0.86 -19.57
C MET A 1 -29.70 -0.59 -20.33
N ALA A 2 -28.73 0.10 -19.72
CA ALA A 2 -27.44 0.37 -20.38
C ALA A 2 -26.42 -0.69 -19.96
N GLY A 3 -25.96 -1.50 -20.93
CA GLY A 3 -25.00 -2.57 -20.73
C GLY A 3 -23.66 -2.03 -20.24
N ARG A 4 -23.21 -2.50 -19.08
CA ARG A 4 -21.92 -2.12 -18.48
C ARG A 4 -20.83 -2.87 -19.24
N SER A 5 -20.16 -2.19 -20.18
CA SER A 5 -19.02 -2.75 -20.90
C SER A 5 -17.92 -3.13 -19.89
N LEU A 6 -17.63 -4.43 -19.79
CA LEU A 6 -16.55 -4.94 -18.96
C LEU A 6 -15.23 -4.50 -19.60
N ARG A 7 -14.54 -3.52 -19.02
CA ARG A 7 -13.18 -3.17 -19.45
C ARG A 7 -12.25 -4.32 -19.05
N VAL A 8 -11.90 -5.17 -20.01
CA VAL A 8 -10.84 -6.16 -19.85
C VAL A 8 -9.53 -5.41 -19.61
N ARG A 9 -8.92 -5.59 -18.44
CA ARG A 9 -7.60 -5.02 -18.16
C ARG A 9 -6.58 -5.69 -19.09
N PRO A 10 -5.72 -4.92 -19.78
CA PRO A 10 -4.69 -5.51 -20.62
C PRO A 10 -3.75 -6.40 -19.77
N PRO A 11 -3.17 -7.45 -20.36
CA PRO A 11 -2.18 -8.27 -19.66
C PRO A 11 -1.01 -7.37 -19.22
N VAL A 12 -0.63 -7.46 -17.95
CA VAL A 12 0.60 -6.84 -17.43
C VAL A 12 1.75 -7.40 -18.25
N THR A 13 2.32 -6.59 -19.14
CA THR A 13 3.54 -6.97 -19.86
C THR A 13 4.65 -6.99 -18.82
N ARG A 14 5.15 -8.19 -18.51
CA ARG A 14 6.17 -8.47 -17.50
C ARG A 14 7.53 -7.92 -17.95
N GLY A 15 7.68 -6.61 -17.98
CA GLY A 15 8.98 -5.94 -18.03
C GLY A 15 9.50 -5.83 -16.61
N ARG A 16 10.68 -6.40 -16.33
CA ARG A 16 11.32 -6.42 -14.99
C ARG A 16 11.50 -5.02 -14.37
N ASP A 17 11.42 -3.97 -15.18
CA ASP A 17 11.76 -2.60 -14.78
C ASP A 17 10.55 -1.65 -14.81
N ARG A 18 9.34 -2.14 -15.13
CA ARG A 18 8.13 -1.33 -15.09
C ARG A 18 7.51 -1.50 -13.72
N GLY A 19 7.60 -0.44 -12.91
CA GLY A 19 6.95 -0.37 -11.60
C GLY A 19 5.43 -0.62 -11.65
N LEU A 20 4.81 -0.66 -10.48
CA LEU A 20 3.37 -0.85 -10.40
C LEU A 20 2.66 0.46 -10.75
N PRO A 21 1.49 0.40 -11.44
CA PRO A 21 0.68 1.59 -11.65
C PRO A 21 0.30 2.18 -10.30
N VAL A 22 0.24 3.51 -10.21
CA VAL A 22 -0.10 4.21 -8.97
C VAL A 22 -1.46 3.73 -8.47
N ARG A 23 -1.45 3.22 -7.24
CA ARG A 23 -2.60 2.77 -6.48
C ARG A 23 -2.43 3.30 -5.07
N THR A 24 -3.55 3.55 -4.39
CA THR A 24 -3.51 4.01 -2.99
C THR A 24 -2.83 2.97 -2.11
N ILE A 25 -1.72 3.35 -1.48
CA ILE A 25 -0.99 2.53 -0.53
C ILE A 25 -1.45 2.90 0.86
N HIS A 26 -1.88 1.89 1.61
CA HIS A 26 -2.30 2.04 2.99
C HIS A 26 -1.39 1.26 3.91
N ALA A 27 -1.15 1.79 5.09
CA ALA A 27 -0.55 1.05 6.20
C ALA A 27 -1.35 1.21 7.48
N SER A 28 -1.19 0.24 8.35
CA SER A 28 -1.70 0.26 9.71
C SER A 28 -0.66 -0.38 10.62
N THR A 29 -0.67 -0.03 11.90
CA THR A 29 0.16 -0.71 12.91
C THR A 29 -0.20 -2.16 13.11
N THR A 30 -1.34 -2.62 12.59
CA THR A 30 -1.71 -4.03 12.61
C THR A 30 -0.75 -4.93 11.82
N GLY A 31 0.07 -4.39 10.91
CA GLY A 31 1.19 -5.15 10.33
C GLY A 31 2.36 -5.41 11.29
N LEU A 32 2.41 -4.73 12.45
CA LEU A 32 3.40 -4.92 13.52
C LEU A 32 2.84 -5.76 14.69
N ASP A 33 1.53 -5.94 14.74
CA ASP A 33 0.83 -6.73 15.75
C ASP A 33 0.55 -8.14 15.21
N THR A 34 1.22 -9.15 15.76
CA THR A 34 1.01 -10.54 15.36
C THR A 34 -0.40 -11.06 15.66
N SER A 35 -1.20 -10.33 16.44
CA SER A 35 -2.61 -10.66 16.72
C SER A 35 -3.57 -10.13 15.65
N ALA A 36 -3.14 -9.15 14.86
CA ALA A 36 -3.92 -8.66 13.75
C ALA A 36 -3.51 -9.44 12.49
N GLY A 37 -4.47 -10.18 11.93
CA GLY A 37 -4.23 -11.03 10.77
C GLY A 37 -3.55 -10.29 9.62
N PHE A 38 -2.71 -11.02 8.88
CA PHE A 38 -2.12 -10.57 7.62
C PHE A 38 -3.23 -10.30 6.59
N GLY A 39 -3.01 -9.27 5.75
CA GLY A 39 -4.04 -8.57 5.00
C GLY A 39 -5.05 -9.38 4.18
N GLU A 40 -6.21 -8.75 4.03
CA GLU A 40 -7.29 -8.94 3.05
C GLU A 40 -8.16 -10.22 3.17
N GLU A 41 -9.35 -10.05 3.79
CA GLU A 41 -10.61 -10.48 3.14
C GLU A 41 -11.86 -9.80 3.73
N THR A 42 -11.83 -9.30 4.97
CA THR A 42 -13.03 -8.69 5.59
C THR A 42 -12.77 -7.25 6.03
N LEU A 43 -13.42 -6.30 5.35
CA LEU A 43 -13.59 -4.94 5.88
C LEU A 43 -14.48 -5.04 7.13
N VAL A 44 -13.89 -5.02 8.32
CA VAL A 44 -14.64 -4.83 9.56
C VAL A 44 -15.00 -3.35 9.70
N ASP A 45 -16.15 -3.07 10.32
CA ASP A 45 -16.61 -1.69 10.52
C ASP A 45 -15.55 -0.90 11.33
N GLY A 46 -15.22 0.31 10.88
CA GLY A 46 -14.10 1.11 11.43
C GLY A 46 -12.68 0.59 11.09
N TYR A 47 -12.51 -0.32 10.13
CA TYR A 47 -11.18 -0.70 9.63
C TYR A 47 -10.56 0.38 8.73
N VAL A 48 -11.37 1.09 7.94
CA VAL A 48 -10.89 2.19 7.08
C VAL A 48 -10.36 3.38 7.89
N ASP A 49 -10.92 3.63 9.07
CA ASP A 49 -10.48 4.72 9.96
C ASP A 49 -9.12 4.46 10.61
N ARG A 50 -8.65 3.20 10.61
CA ARG A 50 -7.35 2.78 11.16
C ARG A 50 -6.25 2.61 10.11
N ARG A 51 -6.53 2.98 8.85
CA ARG A 51 -5.55 2.98 7.77
C ARG A 51 -5.04 4.38 7.49
N HIS A 52 -3.73 4.50 7.38
CA HIS A 52 -3.07 5.72 6.94
C HIS A 52 -2.63 5.56 5.49
N GLU A 53 -2.97 6.56 4.67
CA GLU A 53 -2.51 6.69 3.30
C GLU A 53 -1.02 7.05 3.31
N LEU A 54 -0.21 6.36 2.51
CA LEU A 54 1.24 6.57 2.38
C LEU A 54 1.71 6.66 0.92
N THR A 55 0.81 6.87 -0.04
CA THR A 55 1.18 6.81 -1.47
C THR A 55 2.23 7.87 -1.81
N ASP A 56 2.15 9.03 -1.14
CA ASP A 56 3.10 10.15 -1.26
C ASP A 56 4.53 9.78 -0.85
N LEU A 57 4.71 8.76 -0.01
CA LEU A 57 6.01 8.29 0.46
C LEU A 57 6.60 7.17 -0.38
N VAL A 58 5.76 6.48 -1.18
CA VAL A 58 6.14 5.24 -1.87
C VAL A 58 6.15 5.38 -3.38
N CYS A 59 5.27 6.21 -3.94
CA CYS A 59 5.08 6.33 -5.38
C CYS A 59 5.46 7.72 -5.89
N ASP A 60 6.05 7.76 -7.08
CA ASP A 60 6.06 8.98 -7.89
C ASP A 60 4.64 9.23 -8.43
N PRO A 61 4.34 10.45 -8.95
CA PRO A 61 3.02 10.77 -9.50
C PRO A 61 2.51 9.79 -10.58
N ASP A 62 3.43 9.20 -11.35
CA ASP A 62 3.10 8.37 -12.51
C ASP A 62 3.32 6.87 -12.26
N LEU A 63 4.15 6.48 -11.27
CA LEU A 63 4.57 5.10 -11.08
C LEU A 63 5.10 4.82 -9.67
N CYS A 64 4.82 3.61 -9.16
CA CYS A 64 5.47 3.11 -7.95
C CYS A 64 6.65 2.21 -8.33
N ARG A 65 7.87 2.66 -8.05
CA ARG A 65 9.10 1.93 -8.43
C ARG A 65 9.28 0.67 -7.56
N PRO A 66 9.79 -0.44 -8.12
CA PRO A 66 10.03 -1.65 -7.35
C PRO A 66 11.22 -1.53 -6.39
N VAL A 67 12.10 -0.54 -6.62
CA VAL A 67 13.27 -0.28 -5.77
C VAL A 67 13.36 1.23 -5.53
N VAL A 68 13.50 1.62 -4.26
CA VAL A 68 13.74 3.01 -3.83
C VAL A 68 14.93 3.01 -2.88
N GLY A 69 15.94 3.84 -3.16
CA GLY A 69 17.12 3.96 -2.30
C GLY A 69 17.85 2.64 -2.06
N ASN A 70 17.91 1.76 -3.08
CA ASN A 70 18.47 0.40 -3.01
C ASN A 70 17.69 -0.60 -2.14
N VAL A 71 16.45 -0.29 -1.76
CA VAL A 71 15.57 -1.18 -1.00
C VAL A 71 14.43 -1.65 -1.91
N LEU A 72 14.21 -2.97 -1.97
CA LEU A 72 13.07 -3.56 -2.67
C LEU A 72 11.77 -3.14 -1.96
N VAL A 73 10.85 -2.51 -2.70
CA VAL A 73 9.61 -1.94 -2.16
C VAL A 73 8.52 -3.00 -2.06
N PHE A 74 8.25 -3.72 -3.14
CA PHE A 74 7.12 -4.66 -3.22
C PHE A 74 7.58 -6.11 -3.09
N TRP A 75 6.87 -6.89 -2.27
CA TRP A 75 6.99 -8.35 -2.23
C TRP A 75 6.20 -8.99 -3.39
N ASP A 76 4.99 -8.49 -3.62
CA ASP A 76 4.08 -8.88 -4.72
C ASP A 76 3.20 -7.70 -5.15
N GLY A 77 2.09 -7.96 -5.85
CA GLY A 77 1.17 -6.93 -6.33
C GLY A 77 0.31 -6.21 -5.27
N GLY A 78 0.38 -6.63 -4.01
CA GLY A 78 -0.39 -6.07 -2.89
C GLY A 78 0.41 -5.79 -1.61
N HIS A 79 1.62 -6.35 -1.49
CA HIS A 79 2.41 -6.25 -0.26
C HIS A 79 3.71 -5.44 -0.43
N ILE A 80 3.99 -4.61 0.57
CA ILE A 80 5.29 -3.92 0.75
C ILE A 80 6.22 -4.84 1.53
N THR A 81 7.52 -4.84 1.22
CA THR A 81 8.51 -5.63 1.95
C THR A 81 8.67 -5.11 3.38
N THR A 82 8.99 -6.02 4.31
CA THR A 82 9.30 -5.64 5.70
C THR A 82 10.45 -4.64 5.78
N THR A 83 11.47 -4.78 4.93
CA THR A 83 12.63 -3.89 4.90
C THR A 83 12.22 -2.47 4.52
N TYR A 84 11.32 -2.29 3.56
CA TYR A 84 10.84 -0.96 3.18
C TYR A 84 9.84 -0.42 4.20
N MET A 85 8.99 -1.25 4.82
CA MET A 85 8.12 -0.77 5.90
C MET A 85 8.90 -0.19 7.10
N ARG A 86 10.12 -0.68 7.37
CA ARG A 86 11.00 -0.09 8.40
C ARG A 86 11.45 1.33 8.06
N THR A 87 11.55 1.70 6.78
CA THR A 87 11.88 3.08 6.38
C THR A 87 10.66 4.00 6.51
N LEU A 88 9.46 3.46 6.35
CA LEU A 88 8.19 4.19 6.49
C LEU A 88 7.71 4.32 7.94
N ALA A 89 8.18 3.46 8.84
CA ALA A 89 7.70 3.37 10.22
C ALA A 89 7.71 4.71 10.99
N PRO A 90 8.75 5.56 10.93
CA PRO A 90 8.75 6.83 11.66
C PRO A 90 7.64 7.79 11.18
N GLU A 91 7.36 7.83 9.88
CA GLU A 91 6.31 8.71 9.34
C GLU A 91 4.92 8.15 9.60
N LEU A 92 4.76 6.83 9.52
CA LEU A 92 3.52 6.16 9.89
C LEU A 92 3.18 6.43 11.37
N GLU A 93 4.17 6.32 12.27
CA GLU A 93 4.02 6.65 13.70
C GLU A 93 3.59 8.11 13.90
N ARG A 94 4.23 9.07 13.22
CA ARG A 94 3.81 10.48 13.28
C ARG A 94 2.36 10.68 12.84
N ARG A 95 1.96 10.06 11.73
CA ARG A 95 0.58 10.17 11.20
C ARG A 95 -0.45 9.55 12.15
N LEU A 96 -0.10 8.45 12.81
CA LEU A 96 -0.92 7.80 13.82
C LEU A 96 -1.12 8.68 15.04
N LEU A 97 -0.04 9.16 15.64
CA LEU A 97 -0.09 10.02 16.83
C LEU A 97 -0.92 11.28 16.56
N THR A 98 -0.68 11.94 15.42
CA THR A 98 -1.46 13.13 14.99
C THR A 98 -2.96 12.83 14.87
N ALA A 99 -3.32 11.64 14.39
CA ALA A 99 -4.73 11.26 14.24
C ALA A 99 -5.41 10.91 15.58
N THR A 100 -4.64 10.52 16.60
CA THR A 100 -5.15 10.11 17.92
C THR A 100 -5.00 11.16 19.02
N ASP A 101 -4.25 12.24 18.79
CA ASP A 101 -4.09 13.40 19.70
C ASP A 101 -5.39 14.24 19.78
N ARG A 102 -6.47 13.62 20.26
CA ARG A 102 -7.73 14.29 20.63
C ARG A 102 -7.76 14.69 22.09
#